data_AF-A0A385SNL0-F1
#
_entry.id   AF-A0A385SNL0-F1
#
_cell.length_a   1.000
_cell.length_b   1.000
_cell.length_c   1.000
_cell.angle_alpha   90.00
_cell.angle_beta   90.00
_cell.angle_gamma   90.00
#
_symmetry.space_group_name_H-M   'P 1'
#
loop_
_entity.id
_entity.type
_entity.pdbx_description
1 polymer ?
#
loop_
_entity_poly.entity_id
_entity_poly.type
_entity_poly.pdbx_seq_one_letter_code
_entity_poly.pdbx_strand_id
1 'polypeptide(L)'
;MITAFGIPLHAQIIGDIKHEAFRQKVLLTYTVNGLASNQHLEVNLYCSDDDFKTGLVSLSGNGAGDHVQGNGQKTVIWDVLKDRPKLTGKVSFEIRALVLNDMNPSASTATGPVVTAASPEEKKSAVYAEMSSALGSFIIEAKDLVIAFRKSNDTMFEDNLMLRQLTDAVINYNTAFNKLNNDRMSYEKEVLLYWNNEALYNDVRYLFDYALGELHSANVLELNSALSTINDINLGKIAGRKNERDAKEKVLMSIYQNTGQLDKRIQELERRANRILYTLSNR
;
A
#
# COMPACT_ATOMS: atom_id res chain seq x y z
N MET A 1 20.10 27.17 35.61
CA MET A 1 19.90 27.02 34.16
C MET A 1 19.17 25.69 33.97
N ILE A 2 17.87 25.73 33.69
CA ILE A 2 17.04 24.52 33.55
C ILE A 2 17.05 24.15 32.07
N THR A 3 17.70 23.04 31.75
CA THR A 3 17.72 22.48 30.40
C THR A 3 16.46 21.64 30.25
N ALA A 4 15.50 22.13 29.47
CA ALA A 4 14.33 21.34 29.06
C ALA A 4 14.74 20.41 27.92
N PHE A 5 14.74 19.11 28.17
CA PHE A 5 14.79 18.10 27.11
C PHE A 5 13.37 17.92 26.55
N GLY A 6 13.11 18.51 25.38
CA GLY A 6 11.91 18.21 24.61
C GLY A 6 12.05 16.81 23.99
N ILE A 7 11.27 15.85 24.46
CA ILE A 7 11.11 14.57 23.78
C ILE A 7 10.39 14.86 22.45
N PRO A 8 10.94 14.48 21.29
CA PRO A 8 10.20 14.60 20.04
C PRO A 8 9.00 13.63 20.08
N LEU A 9 7.80 14.16 20.26
CA LEU A 9 6.52 13.45 20.07
C LEU A 9 6.38 13.11 18.58
N HIS A 10 6.64 11.86 18.19
CA HIS A 10 6.25 11.30 16.88
C HIS A 10 5.78 9.86 17.16
N ALA A 11 4.72 9.32 16.55
CA ALA A 11 4.01 9.72 15.35
C ALA A 11 2.56 9.21 15.44
N GLN A 12 1.65 9.91 14.77
CA GLN A 12 0.32 9.39 14.49
C GLN A 12 0.46 8.11 13.64
N ILE A 13 0.08 6.96 14.21
CA ILE A 13 0.24 5.64 13.55
C ILE A 13 -0.77 5.47 12.41
N ILE A 14 -1.95 6.09 12.50
CA ILE A 14 -3.02 6.01 11.50
C ILE A 14 -3.24 7.37 10.84
N GLY A 15 -3.06 7.43 9.52
CA GLY A 15 -3.23 8.63 8.70
C GLY A 15 -4.07 8.39 7.43
N ASP A 16 -4.26 9.44 6.63
CA ASP A 16 -4.88 9.40 5.29
C ASP A 16 -6.23 8.66 5.21
N ILE A 17 -7.06 8.81 6.25
CA ILE A 17 -8.35 8.14 6.32
C ILE A 17 -9.25 8.66 5.20
N LYS A 18 -9.68 7.75 4.33
CA LYS A 18 -10.69 7.98 3.29
C LYS A 18 -11.79 6.97 3.46
N HIS A 19 -12.99 7.35 3.05
CA HIS A 19 -14.14 6.46 3.04
C HIS A 19 -14.98 6.71 1.80
N GLU A 20 -15.59 5.65 1.31
CA GLU A 20 -16.54 5.69 0.20
C GLU A 20 -17.69 4.74 0.51
N ALA A 21 -18.91 5.24 0.35
CA ALA A 21 -20.09 4.40 0.40
C ALA A 21 -20.32 3.77 -0.98
N PHE A 22 -20.44 2.45 -1.03
CA PHE A 22 -20.74 1.73 -2.26
C PHE A 22 -21.82 0.68 -2.02
N ARG A 23 -23.03 0.97 -2.50
CA ARG A 23 -24.24 0.16 -2.29
C ARG A 23 -24.53 -0.06 -0.79
N GLN A 24 -24.44 -1.31 -0.33
CA GLN A 24 -24.69 -1.75 1.05
C GLN A 24 -23.40 -1.90 1.85
N LYS A 25 -22.27 -1.43 1.31
CA LYS A 25 -20.96 -1.50 1.93
C LYS A 25 -20.38 -0.10 2.11
N VAL A 26 -19.52 0.03 3.11
CA VAL A 26 -18.62 1.19 3.24
C VAL A 26 -17.21 0.68 3.14
N LEU A 27 -16.46 1.26 2.22
CA LEU A 27 -15.02 1.06 2.09
C LEU A 27 -14.32 2.17 2.88
N LEU A 28 -13.45 1.80 3.80
CA LEU A 28 -12.55 2.72 4.48
C LEU A 28 -11.11 2.34 4.16
N THR A 29 -10.28 3.32 3.84
CA THR A 29 -8.84 3.14 3.68
C THR A 29 -8.10 4.08 4.61
N TYR A 30 -7.02 3.61 5.22
CA TYR A 30 -6.15 4.42 6.05
C TYR A 30 -4.70 3.94 5.92
N THR A 31 -3.73 4.79 6.24
CA THR A 31 -2.30 4.43 6.19
C THR A 31 -1.79 4.14 7.60
N VAL A 32 -1.10 3.02 7.78
CA VAL A 32 -0.32 2.72 9.00
C VAL A 32 1.12 3.16 8.82
N ASN A 33 1.64 3.96 9.74
CA ASN A 33 3.03 4.43 9.73
C ASN A 33 3.71 4.18 11.08
N GLY A 34 5.00 3.83 11.05
CA GLY A 34 5.83 3.68 12.25
C GLY A 34 5.58 2.41 13.08
N LEU A 35 4.85 1.41 12.55
CA LEU A 35 4.68 0.11 13.18
C LEU A 35 5.98 -0.72 13.03
N ALA A 36 6.56 -1.18 14.15
CA ALA A 36 7.77 -1.99 14.12
C ALA A 36 7.51 -3.41 13.59
N SER A 37 8.56 -4.11 13.15
CA SER A 37 8.45 -5.45 12.56
C SER A 37 8.01 -6.54 13.55
N ASN A 38 8.11 -6.29 14.85
CA ASN A 38 7.65 -7.17 15.94
C ASN A 38 6.35 -6.67 16.58
N GLN A 39 5.60 -5.85 15.86
CA GLN A 39 4.35 -5.25 16.33
C GLN A 39 3.22 -5.51 15.34
N HIS A 40 2.03 -5.65 15.90
CA HIS A 40 0.77 -5.65 15.16
C HIS A 40 -0.22 -4.69 15.81
N LEU A 41 -1.31 -4.41 15.10
CA LEU A 41 -2.41 -3.61 15.61
C LEU A 41 -3.64 -4.49 15.82
N GLU A 42 -4.30 -4.32 16.96
CA GLU A 42 -5.72 -4.64 17.10
C GLU A 42 -6.51 -3.41 16.65
N VAL A 43 -7.31 -3.53 15.59
CA VAL A 43 -8.03 -2.43 14.96
C VAL A 43 -9.53 -2.69 14.96
N ASN A 44 -10.27 -1.78 15.59
CA ASN A 44 -11.73 -1.80 15.69
C ASN A 44 -12.33 -0.58 14.98
N LEU A 45 -13.41 -0.80 14.24
CA LEU A 45 -14.17 0.26 13.57
C LEU A 45 -15.46 0.55 14.34
N TYR A 46 -15.77 1.83 14.52
CA TYR A 46 -16.99 2.30 15.19
C TYR A 46 -17.75 3.27 14.28
N CYS A 47 -19.06 3.34 14.47
CA CYS A 47 -19.96 4.22 13.73
C CYS A 47 -20.69 5.16 14.68
N SER A 48 -20.98 6.38 14.24
CA SER A 48 -21.61 7.40 15.07
C SER A 48 -23.11 7.18 15.32
N ASP A 49 -23.73 6.17 14.72
CA ASP A 49 -25.16 5.90 14.88
C ASP A 49 -25.53 5.38 16.27
N ASP A 50 -24.54 4.86 17.01
CA ASP A 50 -24.68 4.44 18.41
C ASP A 50 -23.82 5.26 19.40
N ASP A 51 -23.32 6.42 18.98
CA ASP A 51 -22.30 7.23 19.66
C ASP A 51 -20.95 6.50 19.82
N PHE A 52 -20.54 5.67 18.85
CA PHE A 52 -19.28 4.93 18.85
C PHE A 52 -19.12 3.97 20.04
N LYS A 53 -20.23 3.38 20.50
CA LYS A 53 -20.27 2.49 21.67
C LYS A 53 -19.87 1.07 21.30
N THR A 54 -20.35 0.57 20.17
CA THR A 54 -20.16 -0.82 19.76
C THR A 54 -19.24 -0.91 18.56
N GLY A 55 -18.23 -1.78 18.65
CA GLY A 55 -17.41 -2.13 17.51
C GLY A 55 -18.24 -2.81 16.43
N LEU A 56 -18.01 -2.45 15.18
CA LEU A 56 -18.58 -3.12 14.01
C LEU A 56 -17.94 -4.50 13.86
N VAL A 57 -18.75 -5.48 13.46
CA VAL A 57 -18.35 -6.90 13.47
C VAL A 57 -18.31 -7.50 12.07
N SER A 58 -19.13 -7.00 11.13
CA SER A 58 -19.14 -7.47 9.75
C SER A 58 -18.08 -6.77 8.91
N LEU A 59 -16.83 -6.85 9.36
CA LEU A 59 -15.66 -6.25 8.75
C LEU A 59 -14.88 -7.28 7.93
N SER A 60 -14.28 -6.84 6.83
CA SER A 60 -13.38 -7.62 5.99
C SER A 60 -12.27 -6.73 5.42
N GLY A 61 -11.22 -7.34 4.85
CA GLY A 61 -10.03 -6.63 4.40
C GLY A 61 -8.84 -6.81 5.35
N ASN A 62 -7.78 -6.01 5.17
CA ASN A 62 -6.53 -6.11 5.93
C ASN A 62 -6.38 -5.00 7.00
N GLY A 63 -7.40 -4.18 7.22
CA GLY A 63 -7.35 -3.01 8.11
C GLY A 63 -8.23 -3.09 9.36
N ALA A 64 -8.76 -4.25 9.71
CA ALA A 64 -9.56 -4.45 10.91
C ALA A 64 -9.32 -5.85 11.47
N GLY A 65 -9.56 -6.01 12.78
CA GLY A 65 -9.34 -7.26 13.50
C GLY A 65 -8.19 -7.18 14.49
N ASP A 66 -7.88 -8.31 15.11
CA ASP A 66 -6.90 -8.47 16.19
C ASP A 66 -5.44 -8.49 15.72
N HIS A 67 -5.20 -8.60 14.41
CA HIS A 67 -3.84 -8.81 13.89
C HIS A 67 -3.53 -8.07 12.58
N VAL A 68 -3.65 -6.74 12.58
CA VAL A 68 -3.28 -5.89 11.44
C VAL A 68 -1.77 -5.61 11.47
N GLN A 69 -1.03 -6.20 10.52
CA GLN A 69 0.42 -6.12 10.44
C GLN A 69 0.94 -5.15 9.37
N GLY A 70 2.15 -4.65 9.60
CA GLY A 70 2.94 -3.87 8.63
C GLY A 70 2.47 -2.43 8.42
N ASN A 71 3.38 -1.59 7.94
CA ASN A 71 3.08 -0.22 7.52
C ASN A 71 2.34 -0.20 6.17
N GLY A 72 1.94 1.00 5.71
CA GLY A 72 1.26 1.24 4.45
C GLY A 72 -0.27 1.21 4.54
N GLN A 73 -0.93 1.26 3.38
CA GLN A 73 -2.39 1.36 3.32
C GLN A 73 -3.09 0.08 3.78
N LYS A 74 -4.15 0.29 4.55
CA LYS A 74 -5.07 -0.70 5.08
C LYS A 74 -6.46 -0.40 4.55
N THR A 75 -7.23 -1.45 4.34
CA THR A 75 -8.58 -1.41 3.81
C THR A 75 -9.50 -2.16 4.75
N VAL A 76 -10.59 -1.48 5.12
CA VAL A 76 -11.72 -2.04 5.85
C VAL A 76 -12.94 -1.98 4.95
N ILE A 77 -13.58 -3.11 4.74
CA ILE A 77 -14.85 -3.21 4.05
C ILE A 77 -15.88 -3.60 5.09
N TRP A 78 -16.78 -2.68 5.39
CA TRP A 78 -17.91 -2.92 6.28
C TRP A 78 -19.15 -3.30 5.48
N ASP A 79 -19.72 -4.47 5.79
CA ASP A 79 -21.04 -4.88 5.30
C ASP A 79 -22.14 -4.28 6.18
N VAL A 80 -22.64 -3.11 5.77
CA VAL A 80 -23.49 -2.25 6.58
C VAL A 80 -24.73 -2.97 7.05
N LEU A 81 -25.41 -3.69 6.14
CA LEU A 81 -26.72 -4.27 6.44
C LEU A 81 -26.66 -5.51 7.34
N LYS A 82 -25.49 -6.13 7.49
CA LYS A 82 -25.31 -7.23 8.45
C LYS A 82 -25.25 -6.73 9.90
N ASP A 83 -24.68 -5.54 10.11
CA ASP A 83 -24.56 -4.96 11.45
C ASP A 83 -25.69 -3.97 11.77
N ARG A 84 -26.21 -3.29 10.75
CA ARG A 84 -27.21 -2.24 10.84
C ARG A 84 -28.27 -2.45 9.75
N PRO A 85 -29.43 -3.03 10.10
CA PRO A 85 -30.52 -3.26 9.14
C PRO A 85 -30.99 -1.99 8.42
N LYS A 86 -30.72 -0.82 9.00
CA LYS A 86 -30.95 0.50 8.40
C LYS A 86 -29.89 1.49 8.90
N LEU A 87 -29.28 2.22 7.98
CA LEU A 87 -28.38 3.33 8.27
C LEU A 87 -28.76 4.52 7.37
N THR A 88 -29.16 5.64 7.98
CA THR A 88 -29.63 6.82 7.24
C THR A 88 -29.13 8.10 7.88
N GLY A 89 -28.85 9.12 7.07
CA GLY A 89 -28.36 10.41 7.53
C GLY A 89 -26.84 10.53 7.43
N LYS A 90 -26.29 11.58 8.04
CA LYS A 90 -24.84 11.75 8.15
C LYS A 90 -24.32 10.86 9.27
N VAL A 91 -23.34 10.03 8.95
CA VAL A 91 -22.64 9.18 9.91
C VAL A 91 -21.15 9.48 9.84
N SER A 92 -20.48 9.32 10.96
CA SER A 92 -19.03 9.43 11.09
C SER A 92 -18.48 8.07 11.52
N PHE A 93 -17.22 7.81 11.15
CA PHE A 93 -16.52 6.59 11.51
C PHE A 93 -15.32 6.91 12.39
N GLU A 94 -15.04 6.03 13.34
CA GLU A 94 -13.85 6.10 14.20
C GLU A 94 -13.09 4.78 14.08
N ILE A 95 -11.80 4.87 13.77
CA ILE A 95 -10.88 3.74 13.77
C ILE A 95 -10.07 3.82 15.06
N ARG A 96 -10.21 2.81 15.93
CA ARG A 96 -9.37 2.68 17.13
C ARG A 96 -8.38 1.57 16.89
N ALA A 97 -7.10 1.86 17.14
CA ALA A 97 -6.03 0.89 17.00
C ALA A 97 -5.18 0.82 18.27
N LEU A 98 -4.91 -0.40 18.73
CA LEU A 98 -4.01 -0.70 19.83
C LEU A 98 -2.76 -1.38 19.29
N VAL A 99 -1.58 -0.86 19.62
CA VAL A 99 -0.30 -1.48 19.24
C VAL A 99 0.03 -2.58 20.23
N LEU A 100 0.27 -3.78 19.70
CA LEU A 100 0.63 -4.97 20.47
C LEU A 100 2.02 -5.44 20.01
N ASN A 101 2.85 -5.89 20.97
CA ASN A 101 4.15 -6.47 20.67
C ASN A 101 4.03 -7.99 20.59
N ASP A 102 4.62 -8.58 19.55
CA ASP A 102 4.81 -10.02 19.47
C ASP A 102 5.98 -10.40 20.39
N MET A 103 5.71 -10.65 21.68
CA MET A 103 6.73 -11.17 22.59
C MET A 103 6.95 -12.69 22.39
N ASN A 104 8.21 -13.08 22.47
CA ASN A 104 8.78 -14.43 22.37
C ASN A 104 7.88 -15.57 22.96
N PRO A 105 7.66 -16.71 22.26
CA PRO A 105 6.77 -17.77 22.71
C PRO A 105 7.47 -18.65 23.74
N SER A 106 7.44 -18.26 25.02
CA SER A 106 7.94 -19.10 26.11
C SER A 106 7.17 -18.85 27.41
N ALA A 107 5.85 -18.98 27.35
CA ALA A 107 5.00 -19.36 28.48
C ALA A 107 3.59 -19.67 27.96
N SER A 108 3.36 -20.89 27.48
CA SER A 108 2.01 -21.45 27.41
C SER A 108 2.07 -22.92 27.78
N THR A 109 2.00 -23.19 29.08
CA THR A 109 1.63 -24.49 29.61
C THR A 109 0.11 -24.56 29.70
N ALA A 110 -0.46 -25.47 28.89
CA ALA A 110 -1.82 -26.02 28.95
C ALA A 110 -2.97 -25.01 28.75
N THR A 111 -3.86 -25.14 27.79
CA THR A 111 -4.44 -26.31 27.11
C THR A 111 -4.54 -26.02 25.61
N GLY A 112 -4.05 -26.93 24.76
CA GLY A 112 -4.14 -26.74 23.31
C GLY A 112 -5.60 -26.57 22.87
N PRO A 113 -5.95 -25.50 22.13
CA PRO A 113 -7.04 -25.62 21.20
C PRO A 113 -6.58 -26.64 20.16
N VAL A 114 -7.45 -27.61 19.89
CA VAL A 114 -7.36 -28.41 18.66
C VAL A 114 -7.06 -27.43 17.53
N VAL A 115 -5.96 -27.63 16.80
CA VAL A 115 -5.67 -26.89 15.58
C VAL A 115 -6.74 -27.34 14.58
N THR A 116 -7.93 -26.76 14.68
CA THR A 116 -8.93 -26.82 13.63
C THR A 116 -8.29 -26.16 12.44
N ALA A 117 -8.00 -26.94 11.41
CA ALA A 117 -7.51 -26.41 10.15
C ALA A 117 -8.42 -25.25 9.72
N ALA A 118 -7.82 -24.08 9.44
CA ALA A 118 -8.57 -22.90 9.03
C ALA A 118 -9.60 -23.26 7.95
N SER A 119 -10.82 -22.77 8.13
CA SER A 119 -11.92 -22.99 7.20
C SER A 119 -11.57 -22.48 5.80
N PRO A 120 -12.19 -23.01 4.74
CA PRO A 120 -11.98 -22.51 3.38
C PRO A 120 -12.20 -20.99 3.25
N GLU A 121 -13.22 -20.45 3.92
CA GLU A 121 -13.52 -19.02 3.98
C GLU A 121 -12.45 -18.19 4.70
N GLU A 122 -11.84 -18.70 5.77
CA GLU A 122 -10.73 -18.02 6.45
C GLU A 122 -9.48 -17.96 5.56
N LYS A 123 -9.17 -19.06 4.87
CA LYS A 123 -8.04 -19.10 3.92
C LYS A 123 -8.25 -18.14 2.75
N LYS A 124 -9.47 -18.12 2.21
CA LYS A 124 -9.88 -17.20 1.15
C LYS A 124 -9.76 -15.75 1.59
N SER A 125 -10.19 -15.44 2.81
CA SER A 125 -10.09 -14.10 3.39
C SER A 125 -8.64 -13.68 3.61
N ALA A 126 -7.77 -14.59 4.07
CA ALA A 126 -6.35 -14.34 4.26
C ALA A 126 -5.65 -14.02 2.93
N VAL A 127 -5.87 -14.83 1.90
CA VAL A 127 -5.28 -14.61 0.56
C VAL A 127 -5.77 -13.30 -0.05
N TYR A 128 -7.06 -13.00 0.07
CA TYR A 128 -7.61 -11.73 -0.38
C TYR A 128 -6.94 -10.54 0.34
N ALA A 129 -6.81 -10.61 1.67
CA ALA A 129 -6.20 -9.57 2.48
C ALA A 129 -4.73 -9.35 2.10
N GLU A 130 -3.97 -10.42 1.93
CA GLU A 130 -2.56 -10.34 1.58
C GLU A 130 -2.36 -9.77 0.17
N MET A 131 -3.07 -10.30 -0.82
CA MET A 131 -2.97 -9.84 -2.21
C MET A 131 -3.42 -8.39 -2.36
N SER A 132 -4.55 -8.00 -1.73
CA SER A 132 -5.01 -6.62 -1.74
C SER A 132 -4.00 -5.66 -1.10
N SER A 133 -3.36 -6.09 -0.01
CA SER A 133 -2.29 -5.33 0.64
C SER A 133 -1.08 -5.15 -0.28
N ALA A 134 -0.58 -6.23 -0.86
CA ALA A 134 0.61 -6.21 -1.72
C ALA A 134 0.38 -5.34 -2.97
N LEU A 135 -0.78 -5.48 -3.61
CA LEU A 135 -1.15 -4.68 -4.78
C LEU A 135 -1.37 -3.21 -4.43
N GLY A 136 -2.02 -2.93 -3.29
CA GLY A 136 -2.23 -1.57 -2.79
C GLY A 136 -0.89 -0.87 -2.51
N SER A 137 0.02 -1.53 -1.79
CA SER A 137 1.38 -1.03 -1.55
C SER A 137 2.10 -0.74 -2.87
N PHE A 138 2.07 -1.67 -3.83
CA PHE A 138 2.70 -1.46 -5.13
C PHE A 138 2.18 -0.21 -5.86
N ILE A 139 0.87 -0.02 -5.90
CA ILE A 139 0.24 1.14 -6.55
C ILE A 139 0.63 2.45 -5.86
N ILE A 140 0.65 2.47 -4.53
CA ILE A 140 1.01 3.66 -3.75
C ILE A 140 2.47 4.04 -4.01
N GLU A 141 3.39 3.08 -3.89
CA GLU A 141 4.80 3.36 -4.12
C GLU A 141 5.06 3.79 -5.58
N ALA A 142 4.29 3.28 -6.54
CA ALA A 142 4.35 3.76 -7.92
C ALA A 142 3.88 5.22 -8.06
N LYS A 143 2.87 5.64 -7.30
CA LYS A 143 2.43 7.05 -7.26
C LYS A 143 3.45 7.94 -6.58
N ASP A 144 4.01 7.49 -5.46
CA ASP A 144 5.03 8.23 -4.72
C ASP A 144 6.30 8.40 -5.55
N LEU A 145 6.67 7.38 -6.33
CA LEU A 145 7.70 7.47 -7.36
C LEU A 145 7.40 8.58 -8.36
N VAL A 146 6.20 8.60 -8.95
CA VAL A 146 5.78 9.67 -9.88
C VAL A 146 5.85 11.04 -9.22
N ILE A 147 5.40 11.17 -7.98
CA ILE A 147 5.42 12.44 -7.25
C ILE A 147 6.86 12.90 -7.00
N ALA A 148 7.74 12.01 -6.56
CA ALA A 148 9.15 12.31 -6.31
C ALA A 148 9.85 12.79 -7.59
N PHE A 149 9.68 12.07 -8.69
CA PHE A 149 10.23 12.47 -9.99
C PHE A 149 9.59 13.75 -10.54
N ARG A 150 8.30 14.02 -10.31
CA ARG A 150 7.68 15.30 -10.75
C ARG A 150 8.18 16.51 -9.98
N LYS A 151 8.70 16.32 -8.77
CA LYS A 151 9.33 17.39 -7.98
C LYS A 151 10.76 17.71 -8.46
N SER A 152 11.35 16.85 -9.28
CA SER A 152 12.65 17.08 -9.92
C SER A 152 12.64 18.36 -10.75
N ASN A 153 13.56 19.27 -10.43
CA ASN A 153 13.82 20.51 -11.13
C ASN A 153 15.33 20.81 -11.08
N ASP A 154 15.77 21.97 -11.54
CA ASP A 154 17.19 22.33 -11.54
C ASP A 154 17.85 22.28 -10.15
N THR A 155 17.11 22.48 -9.06
CA THR A 155 17.68 22.46 -7.70
C THR A 155 18.06 21.06 -7.25
N MET A 156 17.55 20.00 -7.87
CA MET A 156 17.91 18.62 -7.50
C MET A 156 19.37 18.26 -7.80
N PHE A 157 20.03 19.03 -8.67
CA PHE A 157 21.45 18.87 -9.00
C PHE A 157 22.38 19.58 -8.00
N GLU A 158 21.80 20.27 -7.01
CA GLU A 158 22.53 21.05 -6.01
C GLU A 158 22.08 20.67 -4.58
N ASP A 159 20.83 20.19 -4.42
CA ASP A 159 20.24 19.81 -3.14
C ASP A 159 20.26 18.29 -2.88
N ASN A 160 21.13 17.88 -1.96
CA ASN A 160 21.26 16.50 -1.51
C ASN A 160 19.98 15.93 -0.86
N LEU A 161 19.11 16.78 -0.29
CA LEU A 161 17.85 16.33 0.31
C LEU A 161 16.87 15.86 -0.76
N MET A 162 16.71 16.61 -1.85
CA MET A 162 15.85 16.25 -2.97
C MET A 162 16.32 14.96 -3.64
N LEU A 163 17.63 14.83 -3.85
CA LEU A 163 18.22 13.60 -4.38
C LEU A 163 17.96 12.38 -3.47
N ARG A 164 18.05 12.57 -2.16
CA ARG A 164 17.77 11.52 -1.18
C ARG A 164 16.30 11.11 -1.24
N GLN A 165 15.37 12.06 -1.24
CA GLN A 165 13.93 11.77 -1.35
C GLN A 165 13.59 11.01 -2.63
N LEU A 166 14.23 11.38 -3.75
CA LEU A 166 14.08 10.67 -5.02
C LEU A 166 14.62 9.24 -4.95
N THR A 167 15.79 9.07 -4.33
CA THR A 167 16.42 7.77 -4.13
C THR A 167 15.57 6.86 -3.23
N ASP A 168 15.05 7.40 -2.13
CA ASP A 168 14.18 6.68 -1.19
C ASP A 168 12.90 6.21 -1.89
N ALA A 169 12.27 7.06 -2.73
CA ALA A 169 11.09 6.67 -3.51
C ALA A 169 11.38 5.51 -4.49
N VAL A 170 12.54 5.52 -5.16
CA VAL A 170 12.97 4.40 -6.03
C VAL A 170 13.17 3.12 -5.22
N ILE A 171 13.80 3.20 -4.04
CA ILE A 171 14.03 2.04 -3.17
C ILE A 171 12.70 1.44 -2.68
N ASN A 172 11.77 2.28 -2.23
CA ASN A 172 10.48 1.83 -1.73
C ASN A 172 9.64 1.19 -2.85
N TYR A 173 9.59 1.80 -4.03
CA TYR A 173 8.96 1.21 -5.20
C TYR A 173 9.56 -0.15 -5.55
N ASN A 174 10.89 -0.26 -5.64
CA ASN A 174 11.55 -1.52 -5.96
C ASN A 174 11.27 -2.61 -4.92
N THR A 175 11.15 -2.22 -3.65
CA THR A 175 10.76 -3.14 -2.57
C THR A 175 9.34 -3.68 -2.77
N ALA A 176 8.37 -2.80 -3.06
CA ALA A 176 7.00 -3.21 -3.34
C ALA A 176 6.87 -4.04 -4.63
N PHE A 177 7.61 -3.67 -5.69
CA PHE A 177 7.70 -4.43 -6.93
C PHE A 177 8.23 -5.84 -6.68
N ASN A 178 9.34 -5.97 -5.96
CA ASN A 178 9.95 -7.27 -5.67
C ASN A 178 9.03 -8.15 -4.84
N LYS A 179 8.35 -7.59 -3.84
CA LYS A 179 7.34 -8.33 -3.07
C LYS A 179 6.23 -8.86 -3.98
N LEU A 180 5.61 -7.98 -4.77
CA LEU A 180 4.53 -8.37 -5.67
C LEU A 180 4.98 -9.42 -6.70
N ASN A 181 6.19 -9.27 -7.25
CA ASN A 181 6.75 -10.19 -8.24
C ASN A 181 7.05 -11.59 -7.65
N ASN A 182 7.53 -11.64 -6.41
CA ASN A 182 7.82 -12.91 -5.73
C ASN A 182 6.53 -13.66 -5.38
N ASP A 183 5.50 -12.93 -4.93
CA ASP A 183 4.28 -13.54 -4.39
C ASP A 183 3.22 -13.82 -5.49
N ARG A 184 3.34 -13.23 -6.69
CA ARG A 184 2.32 -13.31 -7.77
C ARG A 184 1.85 -14.73 -8.09
N MET A 185 2.80 -15.67 -8.23
CA MET A 185 2.48 -17.05 -8.63
C MET A 185 1.71 -17.78 -7.53
N SER A 186 1.96 -17.43 -6.27
CA SER A 186 1.22 -17.98 -5.13
C SER A 186 -0.21 -17.44 -5.15
N TYR A 187 -0.39 -16.12 -5.27
CA TYR A 187 -1.72 -15.50 -5.33
C TYR A 187 -2.56 -16.03 -6.50
N GLU A 188 -1.98 -16.17 -7.69
CA GLU A 188 -2.66 -16.78 -8.83
C GLU A 188 -3.16 -18.19 -8.51
N LYS A 189 -2.28 -19.08 -8.01
CA LYS A 189 -2.65 -20.46 -7.66
C LYS A 189 -3.72 -20.52 -6.57
N GLU A 190 -3.60 -19.67 -5.56
CA GLU A 190 -4.54 -19.61 -4.44
C GLU A 190 -5.90 -19.06 -4.85
N VAL A 191 -5.95 -18.09 -5.77
CA VAL A 191 -7.21 -17.63 -6.36
C VAL A 191 -7.89 -18.77 -7.12
N LEU A 192 -7.15 -19.51 -7.94
CA LEU A 192 -7.70 -20.68 -8.64
C LEU A 192 -8.23 -21.72 -7.64
N LEU A 193 -7.47 -21.99 -6.57
CA LEU A 193 -7.82 -22.98 -5.56
C LEU A 193 -9.06 -22.59 -4.74
N TYR A 194 -9.11 -21.36 -4.22
CA TYR A 194 -10.13 -20.95 -3.24
C TYR A 194 -11.39 -20.35 -3.87
N TRP A 195 -11.29 -19.74 -5.05
CA TRP A 195 -12.48 -19.26 -5.78
C TRP A 195 -12.98 -20.27 -6.82
N ASN A 196 -12.19 -21.30 -7.14
CA ASN A 196 -12.51 -22.32 -8.14
C ASN A 196 -13.05 -21.71 -9.45
N ASN A 197 -12.37 -20.66 -9.93
CA ASN A 197 -12.82 -19.85 -11.05
C ASN A 197 -11.66 -19.46 -11.95
N GLU A 198 -11.59 -20.12 -13.11
CA GLU A 198 -10.53 -19.92 -14.10
C GLU A 198 -10.55 -18.52 -14.72
N ALA A 199 -11.72 -17.90 -14.88
CA ALA A 199 -11.81 -16.53 -15.37
C ALA A 199 -11.20 -15.53 -14.38
N LEU A 200 -11.43 -15.74 -13.07
CA LEU A 200 -10.81 -14.91 -12.02
C LEU A 200 -9.30 -15.11 -11.91
N TYR A 201 -8.85 -16.35 -12.00
CA TYR A 201 -7.43 -16.67 -12.12
C TYR A 201 -6.77 -15.88 -13.26
N ASN A 202 -7.36 -15.93 -14.45
CA ASN A 202 -6.83 -15.24 -15.62
C ASN A 202 -6.87 -13.71 -15.46
N ASP A 203 -7.95 -13.16 -14.90
CA ASP A 203 -8.04 -11.72 -14.60
C ASP A 203 -6.92 -11.27 -13.64
N VAL A 204 -6.67 -12.03 -12.56
CA VAL A 204 -5.59 -11.75 -11.59
C VAL A 204 -4.22 -11.86 -12.23
N ARG A 205 -3.99 -12.89 -13.05
CA ARG A 205 -2.74 -13.04 -13.80
C ARG A 205 -2.50 -11.84 -14.74
N TYR A 206 -3.48 -11.46 -15.55
CA TYR A 206 -3.36 -10.31 -16.46
C TYR A 206 -3.12 -8.99 -15.73
N LEU A 207 -3.68 -8.84 -14.52
CA LEU A 207 -3.41 -7.70 -13.66
C LEU A 207 -1.94 -7.66 -13.23
N PHE A 208 -1.37 -8.78 -12.78
CA PHE A 208 0.05 -8.85 -12.41
C PHE A 208 0.97 -8.69 -13.61
N ASP A 209 0.65 -9.27 -14.76
CA ASP A 209 1.43 -9.10 -15.99
C ASP A 209 1.46 -7.62 -16.43
N TYR A 210 0.34 -6.90 -16.29
CA TYR A 210 0.30 -5.45 -16.55
C TYR A 210 1.12 -4.66 -15.53
N ALA A 211 0.97 -4.96 -14.23
CA ALA A 211 1.68 -4.27 -13.15
C ALA A 211 3.21 -4.46 -13.23
N LEU A 212 3.66 -5.69 -13.46
CA LEU A 212 5.07 -6.06 -13.40
C LEU A 212 5.77 -5.97 -14.75
N GLY A 213 5.04 -6.18 -15.85
CA GLY A 213 5.56 -6.06 -17.20
C GLY A 213 5.46 -4.63 -17.69
N GLU A 214 4.23 -4.22 -18.04
CA GLU A 214 3.98 -2.96 -18.76
C GLU A 214 4.31 -1.72 -17.93
N LEU A 215 3.96 -1.68 -16.64
CA LEU A 215 4.19 -0.49 -15.82
C LEU A 215 5.67 -0.33 -15.45
N HIS A 216 6.30 -1.40 -14.93
CA HIS A 216 7.71 -1.37 -14.52
C HIS A 216 8.66 -1.17 -15.70
N SER A 217 8.58 -2.04 -16.70
CA SER A 217 9.60 -2.12 -17.76
C SER A 217 9.57 -0.91 -18.70
N ALA A 218 8.39 -0.31 -18.92
CA ALA A 218 8.25 0.76 -19.90
C ALA A 218 8.62 2.15 -19.37
N ASN A 219 8.45 2.41 -18.07
CA ASN A 219 8.63 3.76 -17.54
C ASN A 219 9.55 3.80 -16.32
N VAL A 220 9.53 2.79 -15.44
CA VAL A 220 10.35 2.85 -14.21
C VAL A 220 11.83 2.61 -14.51
N LEU A 221 12.16 1.76 -15.47
CA LEU A 221 13.55 1.58 -15.90
C LEU A 221 14.16 2.88 -16.45
N GLU A 222 13.38 3.63 -17.23
CA GLU A 222 13.79 4.94 -17.76
C GLU A 222 13.99 5.98 -16.64
N LEU A 223 13.11 5.97 -15.62
CA LEU A 223 13.26 6.83 -14.45
C LEU A 223 14.48 6.45 -13.60
N ASN A 224 14.79 5.16 -13.46
CA ASN A 224 16.01 4.69 -12.79
C ASN A 224 17.28 5.15 -13.54
N SER A 225 17.27 5.10 -14.88
CA SER A 225 18.33 5.64 -15.73
C SER A 225 18.50 7.16 -15.52
N ALA A 226 17.39 7.89 -15.42
CA ALA A 226 17.41 9.32 -15.11
C ALA A 226 18.07 9.59 -13.75
N LEU A 227 17.71 8.85 -12.69
CA LEU A 227 18.35 8.95 -11.38
C LEU A 227 19.86 8.66 -11.43
N SER A 228 20.29 7.64 -12.19
CA SER A 228 21.72 7.37 -12.39
C SER A 228 22.43 8.56 -13.01
N THR A 229 21.81 9.19 -14.02
CA THR A 229 22.39 10.36 -14.70
C THR A 229 22.49 11.57 -13.75
N ILE A 230 21.49 11.77 -12.89
CA ILE A 230 21.52 12.83 -11.85
C ILE A 230 22.71 12.60 -10.91
N ASN A 231 22.90 11.35 -10.45
CA ASN A 231 24.03 11.00 -9.60
C ASN A 231 25.38 11.24 -10.29
N ASP A 232 25.49 10.91 -11.58
CA ASP A 232 26.73 11.12 -12.34
C ASP A 232 27.05 12.62 -12.54
N ILE A 233 26.02 13.47 -12.68
CA ILE A 233 26.17 14.93 -12.68
C ILE A 233 26.66 15.42 -11.32
N ASN A 234 26.00 15.02 -10.23
CA ASN A 234 26.34 15.46 -8.86
C ASN A 234 27.73 15.00 -8.40
N LEU A 235 28.19 13.84 -8.89
CA LEU A 235 29.54 13.32 -8.64
C LEU A 235 30.61 13.92 -9.58
N GLY A 236 30.24 14.82 -10.48
CA GLY A 236 31.16 15.47 -11.42
C GLY A 236 31.71 14.53 -12.50
N LYS A 237 31.08 13.37 -12.73
CA LYS A 237 31.50 12.42 -13.79
C LYS A 237 31.17 12.95 -15.18
N ILE A 238 30.17 13.81 -15.30
CA ILE A 238 29.86 14.55 -16.53
C ILE A 238 30.59 15.89 -16.49
N ALA A 239 31.77 15.93 -17.11
CA ALA A 239 32.61 17.13 -17.12
C ALA A 239 32.26 18.10 -18.27
N GLY A 240 32.32 19.40 -17.95
CA GLY A 240 32.19 20.50 -18.89
C GLY A 240 30.79 21.13 -18.88
N ARG A 241 30.74 22.47 -18.73
CA ARG A 241 29.49 23.25 -18.57
C ARG A 241 28.43 22.95 -19.64
N LYS A 242 28.84 22.75 -20.89
CA LYS A 242 27.91 22.42 -21.98
C LYS A 242 27.32 21.02 -21.82
N ASN A 243 28.17 20.02 -21.58
CA ASN A 243 27.74 18.63 -21.43
C ASN A 243 26.83 18.45 -20.22
N GLU A 244 27.15 19.11 -19.11
CA GLU A 244 26.33 19.10 -17.90
C GLU A 244 24.95 19.71 -18.17
N ARG A 245 24.88 20.88 -18.81
CA ARG A 245 23.62 21.52 -19.18
C ARG A 245 22.77 20.63 -20.10
N ASP A 246 23.38 20.07 -21.15
CA ASP A 246 22.69 19.20 -22.10
C ASP A 246 22.18 17.92 -21.42
N ALA A 247 22.92 17.39 -20.44
CA ALA A 247 22.50 16.24 -19.63
C ALA A 247 21.34 16.58 -18.70
N LYS A 248 21.40 17.72 -17.98
CA LYS A 248 20.32 18.20 -17.11
C LYS A 248 19.01 18.34 -17.89
N GLU A 249 19.05 18.99 -19.05
CA GLU A 249 17.87 19.21 -19.90
C GLU A 249 17.26 17.88 -20.39
N LYS A 250 18.10 16.94 -20.86
CA LYS A 250 17.64 15.60 -21.28
C LYS A 250 17.01 14.82 -20.14
N VAL A 251 17.60 14.85 -18.95
CA VAL A 251 17.07 14.19 -17.76
C VAL A 251 15.70 14.74 -17.39
N LEU A 252 15.57 16.07 -17.29
CA LEU A 252 14.29 16.70 -16.94
C LEU A 252 13.19 16.41 -17.97
N MET A 253 13.53 16.43 -19.27
CA MET A 253 12.60 16.08 -20.34
C MET A 253 12.16 14.61 -20.26
N SER A 254 13.11 13.69 -20.02
CA SER A 254 12.81 12.26 -19.85
C SER A 254 11.91 12.02 -18.64
N ILE A 255 12.20 12.68 -17.51
CA ILE A 255 11.39 12.62 -16.28
C ILE A 255 9.96 13.09 -16.56
N TYR A 256 9.79 14.24 -17.23
CA TYR A 256 8.48 14.77 -17.57
C TYR A 256 7.66 13.79 -18.41
N GLN A 257 8.25 13.24 -19.47
CA GLN A 257 7.57 12.31 -20.37
C GLN A 257 7.21 10.99 -19.67
N ASN A 258 8.16 10.40 -18.96
CA ASN A 258 7.97 9.11 -18.30
C ASN A 258 7.00 9.19 -17.12
N THR A 259 7.06 10.23 -16.30
CA THR A 259 6.08 10.41 -15.21
C THR A 259 4.67 10.70 -15.74
N GLY A 260 4.53 11.36 -16.89
CA GLY A 260 3.24 11.57 -17.55
C GLY A 260 2.61 10.28 -18.06
N GLN A 261 3.40 9.38 -18.64
CA GLN A 261 2.94 8.07 -19.09
C GLN A 261 2.67 7.11 -17.92
N LEU A 262 3.58 7.08 -16.94
CA LEU A 262 3.47 6.20 -15.77
C LEU A 262 2.20 6.48 -14.96
N ASP A 263 1.87 7.75 -14.73
CA ASP A 263 0.63 8.15 -14.03
C ASP A 263 -0.64 7.62 -14.72
N LYS A 264 -0.71 7.70 -16.06
CA LYS A 264 -1.83 7.12 -16.82
C LYS A 264 -1.90 5.60 -16.65
N ARG A 265 -0.76 4.92 -16.67
CA ARG A 265 -0.69 3.47 -16.48
C ARG A 265 -1.11 3.05 -15.07
N ILE A 266 -0.71 3.83 -14.06
CA ILE A 266 -1.10 3.63 -12.66
C ILE A 266 -2.62 3.76 -12.51
N GLN A 267 -3.23 4.80 -13.09
CA GLN A 267 -4.69 4.98 -13.02
C GLN A 267 -5.45 3.80 -13.65
N GLU A 268 -4.94 3.28 -14.77
CA GLU A 268 -5.51 2.08 -15.39
C GLU A 268 -5.29 0.83 -14.53
N LEU A 269 -4.11 0.68 -13.90
CA LEU A 269 -3.84 -0.40 -12.95
C LEU A 269 -4.82 -0.37 -11.78
N GLU A 270 -5.04 0.80 -11.18
CA GLU A 270 -5.99 0.99 -10.08
C GLU A 270 -7.41 0.58 -10.47
N ARG A 271 -7.85 0.99 -11.65
CA ARG A 271 -9.17 0.62 -12.17
C ARG A 271 -9.32 -0.89 -12.30
N ARG A 272 -8.30 -1.58 -12.83
CA ARG A 272 -8.28 -3.05 -12.96
C ARG A 272 -8.24 -3.73 -11.60
N ALA A 273 -7.37 -3.27 -10.72
CA ALA A 273 -7.20 -3.75 -9.35
C ALA A 273 -8.53 -3.69 -8.58
N ASN A 274 -9.18 -2.53 -8.57
CA ASN A 274 -10.44 -2.33 -7.86
C ASN A 274 -11.55 -3.26 -8.39
N ARG A 275 -11.63 -3.46 -9.71
CA ARG A 275 -12.61 -4.40 -10.30
C ARG A 275 -12.38 -5.84 -9.83
N ILE A 276 -11.13 -6.28 -9.83
CA ILE A 276 -10.77 -7.67 -9.51
C ILE A 276 -10.94 -7.92 -8.02
N LEU A 277 -10.43 -7.03 -7.16
CA LEU A 277 -10.61 -7.11 -5.71
C LEU A 277 -12.08 -7.06 -5.31
N TYR A 278 -12.89 -6.22 -5.97
CA TYR A 278 -14.33 -6.24 -5.79
C TYR A 278 -14.93 -7.62 -6.11
N THR A 279 -14.53 -8.24 -7.22
CA THR A 279 -15.09 -9.53 -7.62
C THR A 279 -14.68 -10.65 -6.66
N LEU A 280 -13.46 -10.62 -6.15
CA LEU A 280 -12.95 -11.56 -5.17
C LEU A 280 -13.65 -11.43 -3.81
N SER A 281 -13.95 -10.21 -3.36
CA SER A 281 -14.63 -9.99 -2.08
C SER A 281 -16.13 -10.35 -2.05
N ASN A 282 -16.76 -10.58 -3.22
CA ASN A 282 -18.20 -10.84 -3.33
C ASN A 282 -18.54 -12.26 -3.80
N ARG A 283 -17.53 -13.09 -4.08
CA ARG A 283 -17.68 -14.49 -4.44
C ARG A 283 -17.03 -15.32 -3.38
#